data_AF-A0A8H3LB45-F1
#
_entry.id   AF-A0A8H3LB45-F1
#
_cell.length_a   1.000
_cell.length_b   1.000
_cell.length_c   1.000
_cell.angle_alpha   90.00
_cell.angle_beta   90.00
_cell.angle_gamma   90.00
#
_symmetry.space_group_name_H-M   'P 1'
#
loop_
_entity.id
_entity.type
_entity.pdbx_description
1 polymer ?
#
loop_
_entity_poly.entity_id
_entity_poly.type
_entity_poly.pdbx_seq_one_letter_code
_entity_poly.pdbx_strand_id
1 'polypeptide(L)'
;MFKQGLESLKSSTFEEIPSEKVAEVLNGNTFGYSKINFISKDNDGNLRPIDNNPSLLNGSVFSYNEVHKHLKQFKQYLTHKRNPKLYFIKVDVKCCFDTIDQHKLMEIIRANVLTKTQYVYADELAKKYKNAIFVENVKETYKELEDVLELLEEHIRKNIIKADDKYYTQKIGILQGSILSSLLCSIYYGVMEHSELQFVKDDNGILLHLLDDFLYISTKKENAIKFVTVMHQGHPEYQCIINKKKTIVNFNIKISGEDIKVCNQEDIADTLTIKTRNPGKSLKQKMIQFMITKCHWILYDTSLNDRTTVLLNIYHNFLITAMKFHNYIKGMPKRNEGFETGVVHDFIISIYHTLCRTKNQSNCTFKILKEEVIWLGIYGFLQILNKKKQHHKGLLSYLKKIFKDFRLRDSKLLNTVVNWKHSLTFKNMKF
;
A
#
# COMPACT_ATOMS: atom_id res chain seq x y z
N MET A 1 -13.30 -7.07 25.41
CA MET A 1 -13.00 -6.39 24.13
C MET A 1 -14.26 -5.98 23.37
N PHE A 2 -15.21 -6.89 23.07
CA PHE A 2 -16.41 -6.56 22.29
C PHE A 2 -17.31 -5.47 22.93
N LYS A 3 -17.68 -5.60 24.22
CA LYS A 3 -18.48 -4.58 24.93
C LYS A 3 -17.79 -3.21 25.04
N GLN A 4 -16.50 -3.18 25.40
CA GLN A 4 -15.71 -1.94 25.49
C GLN A 4 -15.52 -1.24 24.13
N GLY A 5 -15.33 -2.00 23.05
CA GLY A 5 -15.22 -1.44 21.70
C GLY A 5 -16.53 -0.84 21.20
N LEU A 6 -17.66 -1.50 21.49
CA LEU A 6 -18.99 -1.01 21.14
C LEU A 6 -19.36 0.24 21.97
N GLU A 7 -19.06 0.27 23.27
CA GLU A 7 -19.30 1.46 24.12
C GLU A 7 -18.51 2.70 23.65
N SER A 8 -17.26 2.53 23.22
CA SER A 8 -16.47 3.62 22.64
C SER A 8 -16.99 4.13 21.28
N LEU A 9 -17.63 3.26 20.49
CA LEU A 9 -18.23 3.60 19.20
C LEU A 9 -19.61 4.26 19.35
N LYS A 10 -20.39 3.85 20.37
CA LYS A 10 -21.69 4.43 20.73
C LYS A 10 -21.61 5.89 21.19
N SER A 11 -20.50 6.29 21.82
CA SER A 11 -20.34 7.66 22.32
C SER A 11 -19.90 8.68 21.28
N SER A 12 -19.53 8.24 20.07
CA SER A 12 -18.85 9.10 19.09
C SER A 12 -19.29 8.96 17.63
N THR A 13 -19.70 7.76 17.19
CA THR A 13 -19.85 7.46 15.75
C THR A 13 -21.22 6.86 15.39
N PHE A 14 -21.81 6.07 16.30
CA PHE A 14 -23.06 5.34 16.06
C PHE A 14 -24.13 5.70 17.09
N GLU A 15 -25.37 5.86 16.63
CA GLU A 15 -26.54 6.02 17.49
C GLU A 15 -27.40 4.77 17.48
N GLU A 16 -27.83 4.30 18.66
CA GLU A 16 -28.74 3.16 18.79
C GLU A 16 -30.14 3.57 18.33
N ILE A 17 -30.73 2.77 17.43
CA ILE A 17 -32.11 2.95 16.99
C ILE A 17 -33.02 2.37 18.09
N PRO A 18 -33.96 3.16 18.65
CA PRO A 18 -34.90 2.66 19.64
C PRO A 18 -35.71 1.47 19.10
N SER A 19 -35.91 0.44 19.91
CA SER A 19 -36.53 -0.83 19.51
C SER A 19 -37.88 -0.65 18.79
N GLU A 20 -38.69 0.30 19.25
CA GLU A 20 -39.99 0.66 18.68
C GLU A 20 -39.92 1.28 17.27
N LYS A 21 -38.79 1.90 16.91
CA LYS A 21 -38.56 2.52 15.59
C LYS A 21 -37.86 1.62 14.59
N VAL A 22 -37.33 0.48 15.03
CA VAL A 22 -36.54 -0.43 14.17
C VAL A 22 -37.34 -0.89 12.96
N ALA A 23 -38.59 -1.32 13.15
CA ALA A 23 -39.41 -1.83 12.04
C ALA A 23 -39.71 -0.74 10.99
N GLU A 24 -40.01 0.47 11.44
CA GLU A 24 -40.24 1.64 10.57
C GLU A 24 -38.99 1.99 9.77
N VAL A 25 -37.85 2.12 10.45
CA VAL A 25 -36.57 2.52 9.84
C VAL A 25 -36.06 1.47 8.86
N LEU A 26 -36.24 0.16 9.15
CA LEU A 26 -35.85 -0.91 8.24
C LEU A 26 -36.75 -0.99 7.01
N ASN A 27 -38.07 -0.79 7.16
CA ASN A 27 -39.01 -0.82 6.05
C ASN A 27 -38.88 0.40 5.12
N GLY A 28 -38.43 1.53 5.65
CA GLY A 28 -38.15 2.75 4.89
C GLY A 28 -36.76 2.81 4.25
N ASN A 29 -35.95 1.76 4.37
CA ASN A 29 -34.57 1.71 3.85
C ASN A 29 -34.43 0.69 2.71
N THR A 30 -34.05 1.18 1.54
CA THR A 30 -33.84 0.43 0.31
C THR A 30 -32.70 -0.59 0.43
N PHE A 31 -31.65 -0.26 1.19
CA PHE A 31 -30.43 -1.07 1.31
C PHE A 31 -30.45 -2.08 2.47
N GLY A 32 -31.47 -2.04 3.32
CA GLY A 32 -31.58 -2.92 4.50
C GLY A 32 -30.52 -2.61 5.56
N TYR A 33 -29.89 -3.65 6.13
CA TYR A 33 -28.87 -3.49 7.17
C TYR A 33 -27.64 -4.39 6.97
N SER A 34 -26.49 -3.92 7.44
CA SER A 34 -25.22 -4.68 7.44
C SER A 34 -24.94 -5.27 8.82
N LYS A 35 -24.30 -6.45 8.89
CA LYS A 35 -23.80 -7.01 10.15
C LYS A 35 -22.35 -6.58 10.38
N ILE A 36 -22.00 -6.14 11.59
CA ILE A 36 -20.59 -5.85 11.94
C ILE A 36 -19.83 -7.15 12.08
N ASN A 37 -18.77 -7.30 11.30
CA ASN A 37 -17.68 -8.23 11.61
C ASN A 37 -16.48 -7.40 12.07
N PHE A 38 -16.09 -7.54 13.35
CA PHE A 38 -14.85 -6.93 13.84
C PHE A 38 -13.66 -7.73 13.29
N ILE A 39 -13.02 -7.17 12.27
CA ILE A 39 -11.81 -7.74 11.67
C ILE A 39 -10.60 -7.05 12.28
N SER A 40 -9.62 -7.84 12.75
CA SER A 40 -8.31 -7.31 13.13
C SER A 40 -7.66 -6.72 11.89
N LYS A 41 -7.23 -5.44 11.93
CA LYS A 41 -6.51 -4.79 10.82
C LYS A 41 -5.26 -5.61 10.47
N ASP A 42 -5.35 -6.43 9.42
CA ASP A 42 -4.53 -6.37 8.21
C ASP A 42 -4.78 -7.52 7.22
N ASN A 43 -4.67 -7.16 5.93
CA ASN A 43 -4.57 -7.95 4.69
C ASN A 43 -5.84 -8.59 4.09
N ASP A 44 -6.90 -7.80 3.90
CA ASP A 44 -8.07 -8.22 3.14
C ASP A 44 -8.16 -7.51 1.78
N GLY A 45 -8.03 -8.27 0.70
CA GLY A 45 -7.99 -7.80 -0.68
C GLY A 45 -9.27 -7.11 -1.15
N ASN A 46 -9.43 -5.84 -0.78
CA ASN A 46 -10.51 -4.98 -1.21
C ASN A 46 -10.38 -4.63 -2.70
N LEU A 47 -11.49 -4.77 -3.43
CA LEU A 47 -11.65 -4.22 -4.78
C LEU A 47 -11.82 -2.70 -4.68
N ARG A 48 -11.14 -1.96 -5.57
CA ARG A 48 -11.12 -0.50 -5.59
C ARG A 48 -11.84 0.01 -6.83
N PRO A 49 -12.83 0.91 -6.72
CA PRO A 49 -13.38 1.61 -7.86
C PRO A 49 -12.29 2.42 -8.55
N ILE A 50 -12.30 2.44 -9.89
CA ILE A 50 -11.46 3.33 -10.71
C ILE A 50 -12.40 4.43 -11.20
N ASP A 51 -12.10 5.69 -10.85
CA ASP A 51 -12.77 6.86 -11.40
C ASP A 51 -11.84 7.54 -12.44
N ASN A 52 -12.44 8.06 -13.51
CA ASN A 52 -11.80 8.71 -14.65
C ASN A 52 -11.93 10.25 -14.60
N ASN A 53 -12.36 10.86 -13.48
CA ASN A 53 -12.37 12.32 -13.32
C ASN A 53 -11.12 12.84 -12.58
N PRO A 54 -10.02 13.17 -13.29
CA PRO A 54 -8.74 13.51 -12.68
C PRO A 54 -8.74 14.80 -11.85
N SER A 55 -9.70 15.72 -12.04
CA SER A 55 -9.69 17.00 -11.33
C SER A 55 -10.07 16.88 -9.85
N LEU A 56 -10.87 15.87 -9.48
CA LEU A 56 -11.34 15.68 -8.11
C LEU A 56 -10.44 14.75 -7.29
N LEU A 57 -9.73 13.87 -7.98
CA LEU A 57 -8.86 12.88 -7.35
C LEU A 57 -7.46 13.44 -7.08
N ASN A 58 -7.00 14.44 -7.83
CA ASN A 58 -5.77 15.18 -7.56
C ASN A 58 -4.56 14.25 -7.26
N GLY A 59 -3.98 14.28 -6.05
CA GLY A 59 -2.87 13.39 -5.66
C GLY A 59 -3.28 11.94 -5.35
N SER A 60 -4.58 11.64 -5.33
CA SER A 60 -5.11 10.30 -5.05
C SER A 60 -4.61 9.26 -6.04
N VAL A 61 -4.19 8.12 -5.51
CA VAL A 61 -3.81 6.93 -6.26
C VAL A 61 -4.58 5.74 -5.74
N PHE A 62 -5.14 4.93 -6.63
CA PHE A 62 -5.97 3.77 -6.28
C PHE A 62 -5.19 2.46 -6.32
N SER A 63 -3.90 2.48 -6.70
CA SER A 63 -3.08 1.28 -6.72
C SER A 63 -1.59 1.57 -6.60
N TYR A 64 -0.82 0.57 -6.16
CA TYR A 64 0.64 0.64 -6.22
C TYR A 64 1.18 0.76 -7.66
N ASN A 65 0.40 0.34 -8.66
CA ASN A 65 0.73 0.53 -10.07
C ASN A 65 0.63 2.01 -10.48
N GLU A 66 -0.37 2.74 -9.98
CA GLU A 66 -0.46 4.19 -10.17
C GLU A 66 0.64 4.93 -9.42
N VAL A 67 0.94 4.54 -8.18
CA VAL A 67 2.11 5.05 -7.44
C VAL A 67 3.38 4.87 -8.28
N HIS A 68 3.58 3.68 -8.86
CA HIS A 68 4.70 3.39 -9.73
C HIS A 68 4.75 4.31 -10.95
N LYS A 69 3.63 4.48 -11.65
CA LYS A 69 3.51 5.35 -12.83
C LYS A 69 3.92 6.79 -12.50
N HIS A 70 3.38 7.36 -11.43
CA HIS A 70 3.65 8.73 -11.00
C HIS A 70 5.10 8.93 -10.56
N LEU A 71 5.65 8.02 -9.73
CA LEU A 71 7.05 8.10 -9.31
C LEU A 71 8.02 7.90 -10.47
N LYS A 72 7.66 7.08 -11.48
CA LYS A 72 8.44 6.92 -12.71
C LYS A 72 8.53 8.23 -13.49
N GLN A 73 7.40 8.91 -13.69
CA GLN A 73 7.36 10.22 -14.35
C GLN A 73 8.16 11.27 -13.56
N PHE A 74 7.97 11.33 -12.25
CA PHE A 74 8.71 12.27 -11.39
C PHE A 74 10.22 12.02 -11.44
N LYS A 75 10.67 10.77 -11.37
CA LYS A 75 12.10 10.44 -11.46
C LYS A 75 12.70 10.78 -12.82
N GLN A 76 11.97 10.55 -13.92
CA GLN A 76 12.40 10.97 -15.26
C GLN A 76 12.60 12.50 -15.31
N TYR A 77 11.66 13.25 -14.75
CA TYR A 77 11.82 14.70 -14.61
C TYR A 77 13.04 15.09 -13.77
N LEU A 78 13.30 14.42 -12.65
CA LEU A 78 14.46 14.68 -11.79
C LEU A 78 15.80 14.36 -12.45
N THR A 79 15.87 13.38 -13.36
CA THR A 79 17.13 13.07 -14.07
C THR A 79 17.65 14.25 -14.89
N HIS A 80 16.78 15.15 -15.34
CA HIS A 80 17.18 16.41 -15.99
C HIS A 80 17.77 17.44 -15.01
N LYS A 81 17.49 17.33 -13.70
CA LYS A 81 17.92 18.28 -12.65
C LYS A 81 19.18 17.87 -11.87
N ARG A 82 20.03 16.98 -12.41
CA ARG A 82 21.29 16.50 -11.78
C ARG A 82 21.12 15.80 -10.42
N ASN A 83 20.12 14.93 -10.27
CA ASN A 83 19.89 14.13 -9.05
C ASN A 83 19.87 14.96 -7.76
N PRO A 84 18.90 15.87 -7.60
CA PRO A 84 18.82 16.72 -6.42
C PRO A 84 18.55 15.90 -5.16
N LYS A 85 18.92 16.46 -4.00
CA LYS A 85 18.55 15.89 -2.70
C LYS A 85 17.02 15.87 -2.57
N LEU A 86 16.49 14.75 -2.08
CA LEU A 86 15.05 14.54 -1.92
C LEU A 86 14.65 14.51 -0.45
N TYR A 87 13.52 15.14 -0.16
CA TYR A 87 12.88 15.19 1.14
C TYR A 87 11.55 14.43 1.05
N PHE A 88 11.44 13.37 1.83
CA PHE A 88 10.28 12.47 1.88
C PHE A 88 9.53 12.71 3.18
N ILE A 89 8.21 12.82 3.07
CA ILE A 89 7.30 12.98 4.20
C ILE A 89 6.14 12.02 4.00
N LYS A 90 5.97 11.10 4.95
CA LYS A 90 4.78 10.27 5.07
C LYS A 90 3.95 10.76 6.26
N VAL A 91 2.68 11.05 6.05
CA VAL A 91 1.71 11.28 7.13
C VAL A 91 0.54 10.31 6.99
N ASP A 92 -0.05 9.92 8.13
CA ASP A 92 -1.17 8.98 8.25
C ASP A 92 -2.36 9.74 8.86
N VAL A 93 -3.48 9.79 8.15
CA VAL A 93 -4.73 10.39 8.63
C VAL A 93 -5.35 9.46 9.67
N LYS A 94 -5.61 10.01 10.85
CA LYS A 94 -6.24 9.27 11.95
C LYS A 94 -7.69 8.96 11.61
N CYS A 95 -8.02 7.67 11.56
CA CYS A 95 -9.39 7.17 11.38
C CYS A 95 -10.11 7.78 10.16
N CYS A 96 -9.42 7.85 9.01
CA CYS A 96 -9.87 8.58 7.81
C CYS A 96 -11.34 8.36 7.42
N PHE A 97 -11.85 7.12 7.48
CA PHE A 97 -13.25 6.84 7.15
C PHE A 97 -14.21 7.30 8.24
N ASP A 98 -13.81 7.18 9.51
CA ASP A 98 -14.67 7.42 10.66
C ASP A 98 -14.82 8.91 10.98
N THR A 99 -13.95 9.76 10.43
CA THR A 99 -13.97 11.22 10.67
C THR A 99 -14.59 12.02 9.52
N ILE A 100 -14.91 11.42 8.37
CA ILE A 100 -15.49 12.14 7.24
C ILE A 100 -16.83 12.79 7.63
N ASP A 101 -16.96 14.08 7.37
CA ASP A 101 -18.22 14.79 7.50
C ASP A 101 -19.14 14.41 6.33
N GLN A 102 -20.24 13.72 6.65
CA GLN A 102 -21.20 13.23 5.67
C GLN A 102 -21.91 14.37 4.92
N HIS A 103 -22.18 15.50 5.59
CA HIS A 103 -22.84 16.65 4.96
C HIS A 103 -21.90 17.31 3.94
N LYS A 104 -20.67 17.60 4.37
CA LYS A 104 -19.63 18.16 3.48
C LYS A 104 -19.31 17.23 2.31
N LEU A 105 -19.27 15.91 2.55
CA LEU A 105 -19.10 14.91 1.49
C LEU A 105 -20.24 15.00 0.46
N MET A 106 -21.50 15.09 0.90
CA MET A 106 -22.63 15.22 -0.02
C MET A 106 -22.62 16.55 -0.79
N GLU A 107 -22.22 17.65 -0.15
CA GLU A 107 -22.00 18.93 -0.84
C GLU A 107 -20.94 18.79 -1.94
N ILE A 108 -19.79 18.18 -1.61
CA ILE A 108 -18.72 17.94 -2.57
C ILE A 108 -19.21 17.11 -3.75
N ILE A 109 -19.94 16.01 -3.50
CA ILE A 109 -20.45 15.13 -4.56
C ILE A 109 -21.43 15.86 -5.46
N ARG A 110 -22.42 16.54 -4.87
CA ARG A 110 -23.44 17.29 -5.61
C ARG A 110 -22.83 18.42 -6.45
N ALA A 111 -21.82 19.11 -5.92
CA ALA A 111 -21.16 20.20 -6.63
C ALA A 111 -20.21 19.74 -7.76
N ASN A 112 -19.57 18.57 -7.62
CA ASN A 112 -18.40 18.23 -8.43
C ASN A 112 -18.50 16.96 -9.28
N VAL A 113 -19.17 15.91 -8.81
CA VAL A 113 -19.09 14.58 -9.44
C VAL A 113 -20.06 14.45 -10.61
N LEU A 114 -21.09 15.30 -10.68
CA LEU A 114 -22.29 15.02 -11.48
C LEU A 114 -22.63 16.09 -12.54
N THR A 115 -21.72 17.03 -12.81
CA THR A 115 -21.97 18.15 -13.74
C THR A 115 -21.66 17.82 -15.21
N LYS A 116 -21.11 16.65 -15.53
CA LYS A 116 -20.87 16.20 -16.91
C LYS A 116 -21.11 14.70 -17.08
N THR A 117 -22.28 14.33 -17.58
CA THR A 117 -22.48 13.04 -18.25
C THR A 117 -21.74 13.05 -19.59
N GLN A 118 -20.41 12.86 -19.55
CA GLN A 118 -19.68 12.52 -20.77
C GLN A 118 -19.80 11.01 -20.99
N TYR A 119 -20.47 10.62 -22.08
CA TYR A 119 -20.44 9.26 -22.60
C TYR A 119 -19.07 8.98 -23.22
N VAL A 120 -18.01 8.96 -22.40
CA VAL A 120 -16.60 8.76 -22.82
C VAL A 120 -16.47 7.50 -23.67
N TYR A 121 -17.26 6.46 -23.36
CA TYR A 121 -17.29 5.20 -24.10
C TYR A 121 -17.84 5.35 -25.52
N ALA A 122 -18.86 6.19 -25.73
CA ALA A 122 -19.44 6.44 -27.05
C ALA A 122 -18.42 7.15 -27.96
N ASP A 123 -17.66 8.12 -27.43
CA ASP A 123 -16.60 8.81 -28.16
C ASP A 123 -15.43 7.88 -28.55
N GLU A 124 -15.06 6.95 -27.68
CA GLU A 124 -14.04 5.93 -28.00
C GLU A 124 -14.51 4.96 -29.09
N LEU A 125 -15.76 4.51 -29.02
CA LEU A 125 -16.37 3.64 -30.03
C LEU A 125 -16.49 4.37 -31.38
N ALA A 126 -16.91 5.63 -31.39
CA ALA A 126 -17.04 6.46 -32.59
C ALA A 126 -15.69 6.69 -33.29
N LYS A 127 -14.58 6.76 -32.55
CA LYS A 127 -13.23 6.84 -33.14
C LYS A 127 -12.78 5.53 -33.78
N LYS A 128 -13.25 4.39 -33.26
CA LYS A 128 -12.78 3.06 -33.65
C LYS A 128 -13.55 2.46 -34.83
N TYR A 129 -14.83 2.81 -34.99
CA TYR A 129 -15.70 2.23 -36.02
C TYR A 129 -16.36 3.32 -36.86
N LYS A 130 -16.44 3.10 -38.18
CA LYS A 130 -17.14 3.98 -39.13
C LYS A 130 -18.28 3.21 -39.77
N ASN A 131 -19.40 3.88 -40.07
CA ASN A 131 -20.59 3.29 -40.69
C ASN A 131 -21.18 2.10 -39.91
N ALA A 132 -21.01 2.10 -38.59
CA ALA A 132 -21.55 1.08 -37.70
C ALA A 132 -22.55 1.72 -36.75
N ILE A 133 -23.71 1.07 -36.56
CA ILE A 133 -24.69 1.43 -35.54
C ILE A 133 -24.55 0.41 -34.42
N PHE A 134 -24.17 0.87 -33.24
CA PHE A 134 -24.17 0.04 -32.04
C PHE A 134 -25.56 0.12 -31.41
N VAL A 135 -26.25 -1.01 -31.40
CA VAL A 135 -27.50 -1.16 -30.65
C VAL A 135 -27.14 -1.94 -29.40
N GLU A 136 -27.19 -1.26 -28.26
CA GLU A 136 -26.98 -1.89 -26.96
C GLU A 136 -28.19 -2.76 -26.64
N ASN A 137 -27.98 -4.08 -26.56
CA ASN A 137 -29.05 -5.07 -26.44
C ASN A 137 -29.23 -5.54 -24.99
N VAL A 138 -29.06 -4.60 -24.04
CA VAL A 138 -29.24 -4.82 -22.61
C VAL A 138 -30.48 -4.04 -22.17
N LYS A 139 -31.39 -4.69 -21.45
CA LYS A 139 -32.42 -3.97 -20.68
C LYS A 139 -31.74 -3.27 -19.51
N GLU A 140 -31.21 -2.07 -19.72
CA GLU A 140 -30.74 -1.25 -18.62
C GLU A 140 -31.93 -0.57 -17.94
N THR A 141 -31.94 -0.60 -16.62
CA THR A 141 -32.78 0.29 -15.82
C THR A 141 -32.10 1.65 -15.78
N TYR A 142 -32.62 2.61 -16.54
CA TYR A 142 -32.21 4.00 -16.41
C TYR A 142 -32.64 4.52 -15.03
N LYS A 143 -31.70 5.14 -14.33
CA LYS A 143 -31.98 5.91 -13.11
C LYS A 143 -31.61 7.34 -13.38
N GLU A 144 -32.48 8.26 -12.96
CA GLU A 144 -32.16 9.67 -13.00
C GLU A 144 -31.03 9.96 -12.01
N LEU A 145 -30.33 11.06 -12.26
CA LEU A 145 -29.24 11.50 -11.40
C LEU A 145 -29.69 11.64 -9.93
N GLU A 146 -30.89 12.18 -9.75
CA GLU A 146 -31.49 12.39 -8.44
C GLU A 146 -31.74 11.05 -7.74
N ASP A 147 -32.19 10.03 -8.47
CA ASP A 147 -32.38 8.68 -7.90
C ASP A 147 -31.05 8.08 -7.42
N VAL A 148 -29.96 8.30 -8.17
CA VAL A 148 -28.63 7.83 -7.78
C VAL A 148 -28.10 8.62 -6.58
N LEU A 149 -28.34 9.93 -6.53
CA LEU A 149 -27.98 10.79 -5.41
C LEU A 149 -28.74 10.42 -4.15
N GLU A 150 -30.03 10.12 -4.25
CA GLU A 150 -30.85 9.69 -3.12
C GLU A 150 -30.36 8.35 -2.57
N LEU A 151 -30.05 7.39 -3.46
CA LEU A 151 -29.43 6.13 -3.06
C LEU A 151 -28.06 6.32 -2.39
N LEU A 152 -27.23 7.23 -2.91
CA LEU A 152 -25.92 7.51 -2.35
C LEU A 152 -26.03 8.20 -0.99
N GLU A 153 -26.97 9.14 -0.86
CA GLU A 153 -27.26 9.79 0.40
C GLU A 153 -27.79 8.81 1.44
N GLU A 154 -28.68 7.91 1.04
CA GLU A 154 -29.16 6.81 1.87
C GLU A 154 -28.00 5.91 2.31
N HIS A 155 -27.10 5.55 1.39
CA HIS A 155 -25.92 4.74 1.68
C HIS A 155 -24.96 5.41 2.69
N ILE A 156 -24.79 6.73 2.60
CA ILE A 156 -23.85 7.48 3.44
C ILE A 156 -24.46 7.83 4.81
N ARG A 157 -25.71 8.32 4.83
CA ARG A 157 -26.32 8.95 6.02
C ARG A 157 -27.34 8.06 6.73
N LYS A 158 -27.91 7.08 6.03
CA LYS A 158 -28.96 6.19 6.55
C LYS A 158 -28.46 4.75 6.59
N ASN A 159 -27.16 4.53 6.73
CA ASN A 159 -26.62 3.18 6.84
C ASN A 159 -26.96 2.55 8.20
N ILE A 160 -27.59 1.38 8.14
CA ILE A 160 -28.00 0.65 9.34
C ILE A 160 -27.06 -0.52 9.58
N ILE A 161 -26.61 -0.62 10.82
CA ILE A 161 -25.72 -1.66 11.26
C ILE A 161 -26.38 -2.44 12.40
N LYS A 162 -26.39 -3.77 12.28
CA LYS A 162 -26.80 -4.68 13.34
C LYS A 162 -25.58 -5.19 14.12
N ALA A 163 -25.59 -4.98 15.43
CA ALA A 163 -24.64 -5.56 16.37
C ALA A 163 -25.41 -6.22 17.52
N ASP A 164 -25.14 -7.50 17.77
CA ASP A 164 -25.99 -8.37 18.60
C ASP A 164 -27.46 -8.32 18.12
N ASP A 165 -28.40 -8.05 19.03
CA ASP A 165 -29.84 -7.92 18.76
C ASP A 165 -30.30 -6.46 18.62
N LYS A 166 -29.36 -5.52 18.43
CA LYS A 166 -29.62 -4.08 18.37
C LYS A 166 -29.20 -3.49 17.02
N TYR A 167 -29.86 -2.40 16.64
CA TYR A 167 -29.63 -1.67 15.39
C TYR A 167 -29.05 -0.29 15.68
N TYR A 168 -28.16 0.15 14.80
CA TYR A 168 -27.40 1.38 14.94
C TYR A 168 -27.36 2.12 13.60
N THR A 169 -27.37 3.45 13.64
CA THR A 169 -27.11 4.31 12.47
C THR A 169 -25.77 5.03 12.62
N GLN A 170 -25.01 5.18 11.54
CA GLN A 170 -23.74 5.91 11.58
C GLN A 170 -23.99 7.41 11.40
N LYS A 171 -23.57 8.22 12.37
CA LYS A 171 -23.71 9.68 12.31
C LYS A 171 -22.50 10.41 11.74
N ILE A 172 -21.31 9.84 11.93
CA ILE A 172 -20.04 10.45 11.53
C ILE A 172 -19.23 9.41 10.78
N GLY A 173 -18.58 9.86 9.70
CA GLY A 173 -17.81 9.00 8.84
C GLY A 173 -18.65 8.23 7.83
N ILE A 174 -17.96 7.39 7.06
CA ILE A 174 -18.55 6.52 6.04
C ILE A 174 -18.32 5.05 6.38
N LEU A 175 -19.17 4.19 5.85
CA LEU A 175 -19.18 2.77 6.20
C LEU A 175 -17.89 2.05 5.75
N GLN A 176 -17.09 1.55 6.68
CA GLN A 176 -15.95 0.70 6.33
C GLN A 176 -16.44 -0.63 5.75
N GLY A 177 -15.80 -1.08 4.67
CA GLY A 177 -16.18 -2.31 3.95
C GLY A 177 -17.21 -2.10 2.83
N SER A 178 -17.78 -0.91 2.69
CA SER A 178 -18.50 -0.54 1.46
C SER A 178 -17.52 -0.41 0.28
N ILE A 179 -17.96 -0.87 -0.89
CA ILE A 179 -17.21 -0.74 -2.15
C ILE A 179 -17.00 0.72 -2.56
N LEU A 180 -17.88 1.64 -2.13
CA LEU A 180 -17.82 3.06 -2.47
C LEU A 180 -16.91 3.86 -1.53
N SER A 181 -16.72 3.41 -0.29
CA SER A 181 -16.06 4.23 0.75
C SER A 181 -14.63 4.64 0.40
N SER A 182 -13.89 3.77 -0.29
CA SER A 182 -12.54 4.11 -0.74
C SER A 182 -12.55 5.27 -1.75
N LEU A 183 -13.49 5.26 -2.70
CA LEU A 183 -13.64 6.32 -3.69
C LEU A 183 -14.12 7.62 -3.05
N LEU A 184 -15.14 7.55 -2.20
CA LEU A 184 -15.69 8.72 -1.49
C LEU A 184 -14.63 9.40 -0.62
N CYS A 185 -13.81 8.61 0.08
CA CYS A 185 -12.69 9.11 0.87
C CYS A 185 -11.63 9.82 0.00
N SER A 186 -11.27 9.22 -1.13
CA SER A 186 -10.34 9.84 -2.08
C SER A 186 -10.88 11.14 -2.68
N ILE A 187 -12.17 11.20 -3.06
CA ILE A 187 -12.79 12.45 -3.56
C ILE A 187 -12.76 13.54 -2.48
N TYR A 188 -13.17 13.18 -1.26
CA TYR A 188 -13.25 14.11 -0.13
C TYR A 188 -11.90 14.75 0.18
N TYR A 189 -10.85 13.94 0.32
CA TYR A 189 -9.51 14.45 0.56
C TYR A 189 -8.87 15.06 -0.69
N GLY A 190 -9.22 14.63 -1.90
CA GLY A 190 -8.77 15.26 -3.14
C GLY A 190 -9.24 16.71 -3.27
N VAL A 191 -10.47 17.01 -2.81
CA VAL A 191 -10.96 18.39 -2.70
C VAL A 191 -10.23 19.16 -1.61
N MET A 192 -10.01 18.57 -0.42
CA MET A 192 -9.17 19.18 0.63
C MET A 192 -7.77 19.50 0.12
N GLU A 193 -7.12 18.59 -0.62
CA GLU A 193 -5.82 18.85 -1.22
C GLU A 193 -5.86 20.06 -2.16
N HIS A 194 -6.95 20.21 -2.91
CA HIS A 194 -7.08 21.32 -3.84
C HIS A 194 -7.29 22.66 -3.14
N SER A 195 -7.97 22.70 -1.98
CA SER A 195 -8.13 23.95 -1.23
C SER A 195 -6.92 24.25 -0.34
N GLU A 196 -6.45 23.26 0.42
CA GLU A 196 -5.49 23.47 1.52
C GLU A 196 -4.03 23.28 1.11
N LEU A 197 -3.77 22.47 0.08
CA LEU A 197 -2.41 22.00 -0.25
C LEU A 197 -1.92 22.49 -1.61
N GLN A 198 -2.46 23.58 -2.15
CA GLN A 198 -2.09 24.09 -3.48
C GLN A 198 -0.58 24.32 -3.65
N PHE A 199 0.13 24.65 -2.57
CA PHE A 199 1.59 24.87 -2.59
C PHE A 199 2.41 23.61 -2.91
N VAL A 200 1.81 22.41 -2.85
CA VAL A 200 2.49 21.16 -3.22
C VAL A 200 2.50 20.92 -4.73
N LYS A 201 1.64 21.63 -5.49
CA LYS A 201 1.56 21.58 -6.96
C LYS A 201 2.65 22.46 -7.57
N ASP A 202 3.91 22.16 -7.25
CA ASP A 202 5.07 22.84 -7.82
C ASP A 202 5.95 21.89 -8.61
N ASP A 203 6.78 22.44 -9.51
CA ASP A 203 7.70 21.68 -10.36
C ASP A 203 8.89 21.06 -9.59
N ASN A 204 8.81 21.00 -8.26
CA ASN A 204 9.87 20.52 -7.39
C ASN A 204 9.42 19.35 -6.51
N GLY A 205 8.15 18.96 -6.58
CA GLY A 205 7.65 17.85 -5.78
C GLY A 205 6.52 17.08 -6.42
N ILE A 206 6.11 16.03 -5.72
CA ILE A 206 4.95 15.22 -6.04
C ILE A 206 4.24 14.83 -4.74
N LEU A 207 2.92 14.99 -4.73
CA LEU A 207 2.04 14.49 -3.69
C LEU A 207 1.35 13.23 -4.19
N LEU A 208 1.38 12.17 -3.39
CA LEU A 208 0.66 10.93 -3.62
C LEU A 208 -0.19 10.64 -2.39
N HIS A 209 -1.46 10.34 -2.60
CA HIS A 209 -2.42 10.08 -1.54
C HIS A 209 -3.08 8.72 -1.76
N LEU A 210 -2.90 7.80 -0.83
CA LEU A 210 -3.53 6.49 -0.87
C LEU A 210 -4.35 6.29 0.40
N LEU A 211 -5.64 6.59 0.32
CA LEU A 211 -6.62 6.46 1.41
C LEU A 211 -6.30 7.29 2.65
N ASP A 212 -5.64 6.72 3.66
CA ASP A 212 -5.19 7.43 4.86
C ASP A 212 -3.73 7.92 4.76
N ASP A 213 -2.96 7.40 3.81
CA ASP A 213 -1.54 7.69 3.70
C ASP A 213 -1.27 8.78 2.65
N PHE A 214 -0.66 9.88 3.09
CA PHE A 214 -0.08 10.88 2.19
C PHE A 214 1.43 10.74 2.16
N LEU A 215 1.98 10.73 0.95
CA LEU A 215 3.41 10.78 0.67
C LEU A 215 3.72 12.03 -0.16
N TYR A 216 4.45 12.96 0.43
CA TYR A 216 5.00 14.10 -0.29
C TYR A 216 6.51 13.92 -0.49
N ILE A 217 6.97 14.13 -1.71
CA ILE A 217 8.39 14.10 -2.08
C ILE A 217 8.73 15.44 -2.71
N SER A 218 9.76 16.12 -2.20
CA SER A 218 10.19 17.42 -2.73
C SER A 218 11.70 17.52 -2.85
N THR A 219 12.17 18.29 -3.83
CA THR A 219 13.58 18.72 -3.92
C THR A 219 13.88 19.95 -3.08
N LYS A 220 12.85 20.63 -2.55
CA LYS A 220 12.96 21.81 -1.69
C LYS A 220 12.61 21.47 -0.25
N LYS A 221 13.56 21.69 0.66
CA LYS A 221 13.37 21.39 2.08
C LYS A 221 12.26 22.25 2.68
N GLU A 222 12.12 23.48 2.21
CA GLU A 222 11.14 24.45 2.68
C GLU A 222 9.71 23.95 2.40
N ASN A 223 9.46 23.43 1.21
CA ASN A 223 8.16 22.83 0.86
C ASN A 223 7.86 21.60 1.72
N ALA A 224 8.87 20.76 1.98
CA ALA A 224 8.72 19.59 2.83
C ALA A 224 8.37 19.97 4.28
N ILE A 225 9.03 20.98 4.85
CA ILE A 225 8.73 21.53 6.17
C ILE A 225 7.33 22.14 6.19
N LYS A 226 6.97 22.93 5.17
CA LYS A 226 5.64 23.54 5.05
C LYS A 226 4.56 22.47 5.01
N PHE A 227 4.74 21.44 4.19
CA PHE A 227 3.80 20.33 4.07
C PHE A 227 3.53 19.65 5.41
N VAL A 228 4.57 19.17 6.10
CA VAL A 228 4.38 18.47 7.38
C VAL A 228 3.81 19.39 8.46
N THR A 229 4.19 20.67 8.47
CA THR A 229 3.63 21.67 9.41
C THR A 229 2.14 21.86 9.19
N VAL A 230 1.71 22.10 7.95
CA VAL A 230 0.31 22.30 7.59
C VAL A 230 -0.51 21.05 7.92
N MET A 231 -0.01 19.88 7.54
CA MET A 231 -0.69 18.61 7.84
C MET A 231 -0.78 18.33 9.36
N HIS A 232 0.22 18.73 10.16
CA HIS A 232 0.19 18.57 11.63
C HIS A 232 -0.72 19.57 12.34
N GLN A 233 -0.99 20.73 11.74
CA GLN A 233 -2.00 21.68 12.21
C GLN A 233 -3.42 21.10 12.06
N GLY A 234 -3.61 20.22 11.08
CA GLY A 234 -4.90 19.61 10.76
C GLY A 234 -5.79 20.54 9.94
N HIS A 235 -6.86 19.96 9.38
CA HIS A 235 -7.82 20.69 8.54
C HIS A 235 -9.23 20.46 9.12
N PRO A 236 -9.70 21.33 10.04
CA PRO A 236 -10.97 21.15 10.74
C PRO A 236 -12.19 21.11 9.82
N GLU A 237 -12.21 21.91 8.75
CA GLU A 237 -13.28 21.91 7.75
C GLU A 237 -13.47 20.53 7.12
N TYR A 238 -12.38 19.77 7.00
CA TYR A 238 -12.38 18.43 6.42
C TYR A 238 -12.25 17.34 7.49
N GLN A 239 -12.29 17.66 8.78
CA GLN A 239 -12.04 16.70 9.87
C GLN A 239 -10.75 15.86 9.65
N CYS A 240 -9.75 16.46 9.00
CA CYS A 240 -8.49 15.80 8.66
C CYS A 240 -7.49 16.02 9.80
N ILE A 241 -7.19 14.95 10.53
CA ILE A 241 -6.27 14.98 11.67
C ILE A 241 -5.18 13.95 11.46
N ILE A 242 -3.91 14.38 11.54
CA ILE A 242 -2.77 13.48 11.35
C ILE A 242 -2.38 12.77 12.63
N ASN A 243 -2.10 11.48 12.49
CA ASN A 243 -1.44 10.69 13.51
C ASN A 243 0.05 11.06 13.58
N LYS A 244 0.38 12.03 14.46
CA LYS A 244 1.74 12.57 14.62
C LYS A 244 2.78 11.48 14.89
N LYS A 245 2.43 10.43 15.65
CA LYS A 245 3.32 9.29 15.97
C LYS A 245 3.66 8.42 14.76
N LYS A 246 2.80 8.41 13.74
CA LYS A 246 2.99 7.68 12.49
C LYS A 246 3.56 8.55 11.36
N THR A 247 3.82 9.84 11.63
CA THR A 247 4.53 10.68 10.67
C THR A 247 5.98 10.22 10.57
N ILE A 248 6.46 10.05 9.35
CA ILE A 248 7.82 9.60 9.05
C ILE A 248 8.46 10.54 8.05
N VAL A 249 9.72 10.91 8.29
CA VAL A 249 10.52 11.75 7.39
C VAL A 249 11.90 11.15 7.12
N ASN A 250 12.61 11.61 6.09
CA ASN A 250 14.00 11.21 5.85
C ASN A 250 15.04 12.27 6.26
N PHE A 251 14.65 13.28 7.05
CA PHE A 251 15.51 14.37 7.49
C PHE A 251 15.13 14.83 8.90
N ASN A 252 16.09 15.41 9.62
CA ASN A 252 15.84 15.92 10.97
C ASN A 252 14.95 17.16 10.91
N ILE A 253 13.86 17.14 11.67
CA ILE A 253 12.90 18.23 11.80
C ILE A 253 12.20 18.12 13.16
N LYS A 254 11.92 19.29 13.74
CA LYS A 254 11.06 19.42 14.92
C LYS A 254 9.78 20.14 14.54
N ILE A 255 8.63 19.59 14.94
CA ILE A 255 7.33 20.24 14.80
C ILE A 255 6.76 20.43 16.20
N SER A 256 6.39 21.66 16.56
CA SER A 256 5.89 22.01 17.89
C SER A 256 6.84 21.59 19.04
N GLY A 257 8.15 21.60 18.80
CA GLY A 257 9.17 21.22 19.79
C GLY A 257 9.50 19.72 19.84
N GLU A 258 8.73 18.86 19.16
CA GLU A 258 8.93 17.41 19.14
C GLU A 258 9.70 16.96 17.89
N ASP A 259 10.66 16.05 18.06
CA ASP A 259 11.37 15.41 16.94
C ASP A 259 10.46 14.41 16.23
N ILE A 260 10.37 14.52 14.89
CA ILE A 260 9.63 13.55 14.08
C ILE A 260 10.46 12.29 13.84
N LYS A 261 9.81 11.12 13.85
CA LYS A 261 10.45 9.84 13.51
C LYS A 261 11.12 9.93 12.14
N VAL A 262 12.45 9.91 12.14
CA VAL A 262 13.23 9.69 10.94
C VAL A 262 13.11 8.21 10.57
N CYS A 263 12.90 7.91 9.29
CA CYS A 263 12.78 6.55 8.77
C CYS A 263 14.07 5.75 9.03
N ASN A 264 14.16 5.15 10.22
CA ASN A 264 15.21 4.23 10.64
C ASN A 264 14.64 2.81 10.71
N GLN A 265 15.52 1.83 10.55
CA GLN A 265 15.16 0.43 10.34
C GLN A 265 14.54 -0.22 11.58
N GLU A 266 13.39 -0.86 11.41
CA GLU A 266 12.66 -1.64 12.43
C GLU A 266 13.35 -2.99 12.70
N ASP A 267 13.10 -3.59 13.86
CA ASP A 267 13.56 -4.96 14.18
C ASP A 267 12.86 -5.96 13.25
N ILE A 268 13.62 -6.87 12.65
CA ILE A 268 13.07 -7.83 11.68
C ILE A 268 12.14 -8.83 12.39
N ALA A 269 12.40 -9.13 13.66
CA ALA A 269 11.60 -10.09 14.44
C ALA A 269 10.13 -9.64 14.57
N ASP A 270 9.89 -8.33 14.74
CA ASP A 270 8.55 -7.76 14.93
C ASP A 270 7.69 -7.83 13.65
N THR A 271 8.31 -8.13 12.50
CA THR A 271 7.63 -8.26 11.20
C THR A 271 7.18 -9.68 10.87
N LEU A 272 7.28 -10.62 11.81
CA LEU A 272 7.09 -12.05 11.57
C LEU A 272 5.97 -12.66 12.43
N THR A 273 4.96 -13.22 11.76
CA THR A 273 4.00 -14.14 12.39
C THR A 273 4.42 -15.59 12.14
N ILE A 274 4.51 -16.42 13.17
CA ILE A 274 4.81 -17.86 13.02
C ILE A 274 3.55 -18.66 13.32
N LYS A 275 3.09 -19.48 12.35
CA LYS A 275 1.95 -20.37 12.55
C LYS A 275 2.39 -21.62 13.31
N THR A 276 1.69 -21.97 14.39
CA THR A 276 1.97 -23.16 15.20
C THR A 276 1.56 -24.46 14.49
N ARG A 277 0.45 -24.44 13.74
CA ARG A 277 -0.02 -25.57 12.92
C ARG A 277 0.64 -25.55 11.53
N ASN A 278 1.31 -26.64 11.16
CA ASN A 278 2.03 -26.81 9.88
C ASN A 278 3.06 -25.70 9.55
N PRO A 279 4.01 -25.41 10.47
CA PRO A 279 4.94 -24.29 10.32
C PRO A 279 5.81 -24.38 9.06
N GLY A 280 6.17 -25.59 8.61
CA GLY A 280 6.97 -25.79 7.40
C GLY A 280 6.25 -25.45 6.09
N LYS A 281 4.96 -25.80 5.95
CA LYS A 281 4.16 -25.40 4.77
C LYS A 281 3.99 -23.88 4.73
N SER A 282 3.73 -23.29 5.90
CA SER A 282 3.65 -21.83 6.07
C SER A 282 4.99 -21.15 5.73
N LEU A 283 6.12 -21.75 6.10
CA LEU A 283 7.44 -21.22 5.77
C LEU A 283 7.66 -21.12 4.25
N LYS A 284 7.34 -22.15 3.47
CA LYS A 284 7.49 -22.13 2.00
C LYS A 284 6.73 -20.95 1.37
N GLN A 285 5.49 -20.71 1.81
CA GLN A 285 4.68 -19.57 1.34
C GLN A 285 5.24 -18.23 1.83
N LYS A 286 5.66 -18.17 3.10
CA LYS A 286 6.24 -16.96 3.69
C LYS A 286 7.55 -16.54 3.04
N MET A 287 8.41 -17.48 2.64
CA MET A 287 9.64 -17.18 1.90
C MET A 287 9.34 -16.39 0.62
N ILE A 288 8.34 -16.84 -0.15
CA ILE A 288 7.87 -16.13 -1.33
C ILE A 288 7.30 -14.77 -0.94
N GLN A 289 6.45 -14.71 0.09
CA GLN A 289 5.85 -13.47 0.57
C GLN A 289 6.90 -12.42 1.01
N PHE A 290 7.94 -12.85 1.73
CA PHE A 290 9.02 -11.97 2.20
C PHE A 290 9.74 -11.31 1.04
N MET A 291 9.95 -12.04 -0.04
CA MET A 291 10.51 -11.49 -1.27
C MET A 291 9.51 -10.54 -1.93
N ILE A 292 8.31 -11.03 -2.32
CA ILE A 292 7.40 -10.27 -3.20
C ILE A 292 6.83 -9.01 -2.55
N THR A 293 6.61 -8.99 -1.23
CA THR A 293 6.09 -7.79 -0.53
C THR A 293 7.05 -6.62 -0.51
N LYS A 294 8.35 -6.87 -0.72
CA LYS A 294 9.37 -5.84 -0.84
C LYS A 294 9.82 -5.63 -2.30
N CYS A 295 9.38 -6.49 -3.21
CA CYS A 295 9.55 -6.34 -4.66
C CYS A 295 8.54 -5.35 -5.26
N HIS A 296 8.51 -4.11 -4.78
CA HIS A 296 7.80 -3.06 -5.53
C HIS A 296 8.53 -2.84 -6.84
N TRP A 297 7.82 -2.95 -7.97
CA TRP A 297 8.41 -2.88 -9.31
C TRP A 297 9.21 -1.61 -9.58
N ILE A 298 8.94 -0.54 -8.84
CA ILE A 298 9.72 0.70 -8.89
C ILE A 298 11.20 0.49 -8.62
N LEU A 299 11.55 -0.53 -7.82
CA LEU A 299 12.93 -0.84 -7.46
C LEU A 299 13.59 -1.75 -8.51
N TYR A 300 12.79 -2.50 -9.28
CA TYR A 300 13.25 -3.58 -10.15
C TYR A 300 13.11 -3.24 -11.64
N ASP A 301 12.38 -2.17 -11.99
CA ASP A 301 12.24 -1.71 -13.37
C ASP A 301 13.58 -1.17 -13.91
N THR A 302 14.17 -1.92 -14.84
CA THR A 302 15.43 -1.57 -15.53
C THR A 302 15.30 -0.40 -16.51
N SER A 303 14.10 0.11 -16.75
CA SER A 303 13.86 1.34 -17.53
C SER A 303 13.86 2.57 -16.64
N LEU A 304 13.71 2.36 -15.32
CA LEU A 304 13.71 3.42 -14.33
C LEU A 304 15.01 3.47 -13.54
N ASN A 305 15.64 2.33 -13.30
CA ASN A 305 16.87 2.21 -12.53
C ASN A 305 17.96 1.60 -13.40
N ASP A 306 19.21 2.01 -13.14
CA ASP A 306 20.34 1.31 -13.72
C ASP A 306 20.40 -0.14 -13.22
N ARG A 307 21.04 -0.99 -14.01
CA ARG A 307 21.12 -2.43 -13.76
C ARG A 307 21.78 -2.76 -12.42
N THR A 308 22.78 -1.97 -12.01
CA THR A 308 23.49 -2.14 -10.73
C THR A 308 22.53 -1.92 -9.56
N THR A 309 21.72 -0.86 -9.60
CA THR A 309 20.70 -0.56 -8.60
C THR A 309 19.64 -1.67 -8.52
N VAL A 310 19.16 -2.18 -9.65
CA VAL A 310 18.20 -3.30 -9.66
C VAL A 310 18.79 -4.56 -9.02
N LEU A 311 20.02 -4.92 -9.38
CA LEU A 311 20.72 -6.07 -8.78
C LEU A 311 20.96 -5.87 -7.28
N LEU A 312 21.31 -4.65 -6.85
CA LEU A 312 21.48 -4.30 -5.44
C LEU A 312 20.16 -4.46 -4.66
N ASN A 313 19.04 -4.00 -5.23
CA ASN A 313 17.73 -4.15 -4.62
C ASN A 313 17.29 -5.63 -4.52
N ILE A 314 17.62 -6.45 -5.51
CA ILE A 314 17.39 -7.91 -5.46
C ILE A 314 18.24 -8.54 -4.35
N TYR A 315 19.53 -8.19 -4.29
CA TYR A 315 20.45 -8.67 -3.27
C TYR A 315 20.00 -8.30 -1.86
N HIS A 316 19.64 -7.04 -1.62
CA HIS A 316 19.13 -6.57 -0.33
C HIS A 316 17.86 -7.30 0.08
N ASN A 317 16.97 -7.61 -0.86
CA ASN A 317 15.76 -8.39 -0.56
C ASN A 317 16.09 -9.84 -0.16
N PHE A 318 17.11 -10.45 -0.77
CA PHE A 318 17.64 -11.75 -0.30
C PHE A 318 18.24 -11.67 1.10
N LEU A 319 18.96 -10.60 1.44
CA LEU A 319 19.47 -10.39 2.81
C LEU A 319 18.32 -10.33 3.83
N ILE A 320 17.29 -9.51 3.57
CA ILE A 320 16.09 -9.43 4.43
C ILE A 320 15.43 -10.81 4.55
N THR A 321 15.24 -11.50 3.43
CA THR A 321 14.58 -12.81 3.40
C THR A 321 15.37 -13.85 4.20
N ALA A 322 16.71 -13.84 4.10
CA ALA A 322 17.57 -14.73 4.89
C ALA A 322 17.51 -14.43 6.40
N MET A 323 17.44 -13.15 6.78
CA MET A 323 17.27 -12.74 8.18
C MET A 323 15.90 -13.19 8.72
N LYS A 324 14.84 -12.97 7.94
CA LYS A 324 13.48 -13.42 8.26
C LYS A 324 13.36 -14.94 8.36
N PHE A 325 14.03 -15.66 7.45
CA PHE A 325 14.14 -17.11 7.49
C PHE A 325 14.77 -17.56 8.81
N HIS A 326 15.91 -16.99 9.22
CA HIS A 326 16.57 -17.37 10.48
C HIS A 326 15.64 -17.20 11.68
N ASN A 327 14.97 -16.04 11.79
CA ASN A 327 14.03 -15.77 12.89
C ASN A 327 12.83 -16.73 12.86
N TYR A 328 12.31 -17.04 11.68
CA TYR A 328 11.22 -18.01 11.56
C TYR A 328 11.66 -19.40 12.04
N ILE A 329 12.83 -19.88 11.60
CA ILE A 329 13.39 -21.18 12.03
C ILE A 329 13.65 -21.20 13.54
N LYS A 330 14.13 -20.09 14.12
CA LYS A 330 14.35 -19.98 15.57
C LYS A 330 13.06 -20.13 16.37
N GLY A 331 11.93 -19.66 15.84
CA GLY A 331 10.61 -19.78 16.47
C GLY A 331 9.84 -21.05 16.11
N MET A 332 10.41 -21.97 15.32
CA MET A 332 9.74 -23.24 15.00
C MET A 332 9.84 -24.24 16.16
N PRO A 333 8.77 -25.01 16.44
CA PRO A 333 8.75 -25.96 17.56
C PRO A 333 9.67 -27.17 17.34
N LYS A 334 9.87 -27.57 16.09
CA LYS A 334 10.78 -28.67 15.71
C LYS A 334 11.58 -28.27 14.47
N ARG A 335 12.87 -28.56 14.50
CA ARG A 335 13.79 -28.27 13.39
C ARG A 335 14.09 -29.51 12.57
N ASN A 336 14.35 -29.31 11.28
CA ASN A 336 14.81 -30.34 10.37
C ASN A 336 15.68 -29.68 9.30
N GLU A 337 16.99 -29.83 9.44
CA GLU A 337 17.96 -29.12 8.60
C GLU A 337 17.91 -29.55 7.12
N GLY A 338 17.54 -30.80 6.84
CA GLY A 338 17.32 -31.28 5.46
C GLY A 338 16.11 -30.62 4.81
N PHE A 339 15.00 -30.51 5.55
CA PHE A 339 13.82 -29.76 5.10
C PHE A 339 14.13 -28.27 4.90
N GLU A 340 14.81 -27.65 5.87
CA GLU A 340 15.24 -26.25 5.81
C GLU A 340 16.10 -25.98 4.57
N THR A 341 17.02 -26.90 4.26
CA THR A 341 17.87 -26.86 3.06
C THR A 341 17.04 -26.94 1.79
N GLY A 342 16.10 -27.90 1.71
CA GLY A 342 15.19 -28.02 0.58
C GLY A 342 14.35 -26.75 0.36
N VAL A 343 13.83 -26.14 1.43
CA VAL A 343 13.04 -24.89 1.32
C VAL A 343 13.87 -23.75 0.74
N VAL A 344 15.09 -23.55 1.22
CA VAL A 344 15.95 -22.46 0.71
C VAL A 344 16.38 -22.71 -0.74
N HIS A 345 16.73 -23.95 -1.08
CA HIS A 345 17.05 -24.33 -2.44
C HIS A 345 15.88 -24.06 -3.40
N ASP A 346 14.71 -24.64 -3.12
CA ASP A 346 13.53 -24.53 -3.97
C ASP A 346 13.12 -23.06 -4.14
N PHE A 347 13.21 -22.26 -3.06
CA PHE A 347 12.97 -20.83 -3.09
C PHE A 347 13.93 -20.12 -4.06
N ILE A 348 15.25 -20.27 -3.90
CA ILE A 348 16.25 -19.57 -4.74
C ILE A 348 16.09 -19.94 -6.22
N ILE A 349 15.84 -21.21 -6.53
CA ILE A 349 15.71 -21.67 -7.92
C ILE A 349 14.40 -21.20 -8.58
N SER A 350 13.31 -21.13 -7.81
CA SER A 350 11.99 -20.77 -8.35
C SER A 350 11.72 -19.26 -8.38
N ILE A 351 12.39 -18.47 -7.53
CA ILE A 351 12.01 -17.06 -7.31
C ILE A 351 12.11 -16.20 -8.56
N TYR A 352 13.03 -16.48 -9.48
CA TYR A 352 13.13 -15.75 -10.75
C TYR A 352 11.82 -15.77 -11.53
N HIS A 353 11.21 -16.96 -11.68
CA HIS A 353 9.95 -17.09 -12.41
C HIS A 353 8.81 -16.38 -11.67
N THR A 354 8.80 -16.42 -10.34
CA THR A 354 7.84 -15.67 -9.53
C THR A 354 7.96 -14.16 -9.76
N LEU A 355 9.19 -13.63 -9.78
CA LEU A 355 9.45 -12.22 -10.12
C LEU A 355 9.00 -11.92 -11.56
N CYS A 356 9.27 -12.78 -12.53
CA CYS A 356 8.80 -12.54 -13.90
C CYS A 356 7.26 -12.52 -13.99
N ARG A 357 6.55 -13.33 -13.21
CA ARG A 357 5.08 -13.35 -13.20
C ARG A 357 4.48 -12.08 -12.61
N THR A 358 5.07 -11.52 -11.55
CA THR A 358 4.58 -10.26 -10.97
C THR A 358 4.83 -9.07 -11.89
N LYS A 359 5.76 -9.16 -12.86
CA LYS A 359 6.08 -8.10 -13.84
C LYS A 359 4.91 -7.75 -14.74
N ASN A 360 4.12 -8.76 -15.10
CA ASN A 360 2.98 -8.58 -16.01
C ASN A 360 1.92 -7.66 -15.42
N GLN A 361 1.97 -7.37 -14.12
CA GLN A 361 1.04 -6.47 -13.45
C GLN A 361 1.44 -4.99 -13.56
N SER A 362 2.64 -4.63 -14.03
CA SER A 362 3.22 -3.29 -13.84
C SER A 362 3.81 -2.59 -15.08
N ASN A 363 3.68 -3.14 -16.30
CA ASN A 363 4.27 -2.58 -17.54
C ASN A 363 5.75 -2.16 -17.40
N CYS A 364 6.53 -2.90 -16.61
CA CYS A 364 7.93 -2.62 -16.31
C CYS A 364 8.89 -3.40 -17.23
N THR A 365 10.15 -2.97 -17.30
CA THR A 365 11.21 -3.77 -17.92
C THR A 365 12.04 -4.49 -16.86
N PHE A 366 12.48 -5.72 -17.13
CA PHE A 366 13.28 -6.50 -16.18
C PHE A 366 14.38 -7.23 -16.94
N LYS A 367 15.48 -6.53 -17.24
CA LYS A 367 16.62 -7.04 -18.01
C LYS A 367 17.69 -7.66 -17.11
N ILE A 368 17.29 -8.60 -16.26
CA ILE A 368 18.15 -9.35 -15.34
C ILE A 368 18.11 -10.84 -15.68
N LEU A 369 19.26 -11.50 -15.66
CA LEU A 369 19.38 -12.92 -15.99
C LEU A 369 18.98 -13.79 -14.80
N LYS A 370 18.45 -14.97 -15.10
CA LYS A 370 18.05 -15.96 -14.07
C LYS A 370 19.23 -16.38 -13.20
N GLU A 371 20.38 -16.59 -13.82
CA GLU A 371 21.61 -17.03 -13.17
C GLU A 371 22.13 -15.98 -12.18
N GLU A 372 21.95 -14.70 -12.47
CA GLU A 372 22.33 -13.60 -11.57
C GLU A 372 21.44 -13.55 -10.33
N VAL A 373 20.13 -13.73 -10.51
CA VAL A 373 19.18 -13.79 -9.38
C VAL A 373 19.50 -14.98 -8.48
N ILE A 374 19.76 -16.15 -9.07
CA ILE A 374 20.15 -17.35 -8.31
C ILE A 374 21.46 -17.11 -7.56
N TRP A 375 22.48 -16.56 -8.24
CA TRP A 375 23.78 -16.28 -7.63
C TRP A 375 23.66 -15.30 -6.45
N LEU A 376 22.91 -14.20 -6.62
CA LEU A 376 22.62 -13.24 -5.55
C LEU A 376 21.86 -13.88 -4.39
N GLY A 377 20.92 -14.79 -4.69
CA GLY A 377 20.20 -15.56 -3.68
C GLY A 377 21.12 -16.42 -2.84
N ILE A 378 21.97 -17.23 -3.48
CA ILE A 378 22.93 -18.09 -2.76
C ILE A 378 23.89 -17.24 -1.93
N TYR A 379 24.46 -16.19 -2.54
CA TYR A 379 25.40 -15.30 -1.86
C TYR A 379 24.76 -14.57 -0.68
N GLY A 380 23.55 -14.02 -0.83
CA GLY A 380 22.82 -13.33 0.23
C GLY A 380 22.52 -14.23 1.42
N PHE A 381 22.06 -15.46 1.18
CA PHE A 381 21.85 -16.44 2.24
C PHE A 381 23.16 -16.82 2.95
N LEU A 382 24.25 -17.04 2.21
CA LEU A 382 25.56 -17.28 2.79
C LEU A 382 26.00 -16.12 3.69
N GLN A 383 25.87 -14.87 3.24
CA GLN A 383 26.28 -13.68 3.99
C GLN A 383 25.57 -13.55 5.35
N ILE A 384 24.26 -13.81 5.38
CA ILE A 384 23.46 -13.70 6.60
C ILE A 384 23.64 -14.91 7.50
N LEU A 385 23.50 -16.13 6.96
CA LEU A 385 23.50 -17.34 7.77
C LEU A 385 24.89 -17.69 8.31
N ASN A 386 25.98 -17.24 7.67
CA ASN A 386 27.32 -17.44 8.20
C ASN A 386 27.53 -16.71 9.55
N LYS A 387 26.83 -15.59 9.79
CA LYS A 387 26.79 -14.92 11.11
C LYS A 387 26.06 -15.76 12.18
N LYS A 388 25.29 -16.76 11.76
CA LYS A 388 24.49 -17.66 12.60
C LYS A 388 24.91 -19.12 12.39
N LYS A 389 26.19 -19.37 12.10
CA LYS A 389 26.74 -20.68 11.71
C LYS A 389 26.35 -21.85 12.60
N GLN A 390 26.17 -21.63 13.89
CA GLN A 390 25.78 -22.67 14.85
C GLN A 390 24.36 -23.22 14.60
N HIS A 391 23.49 -22.43 13.98
CA HIS A 391 22.08 -22.79 13.73
C HIS A 391 21.84 -23.46 12.38
N HIS A 392 22.74 -23.29 11.40
CA HIS A 392 22.50 -23.63 9.98
C HIS A 392 23.70 -24.34 9.32
N LYS A 393 24.36 -25.27 10.01
CA LYS A 393 25.63 -25.88 9.55
C LYS A 393 25.47 -26.65 8.22
N GLY A 394 24.49 -27.54 8.15
CA GLY A 394 24.16 -28.35 6.98
C GLY A 394 23.72 -27.50 5.80
N LEU A 395 22.83 -26.53 6.03
CA LEU A 395 22.41 -25.57 4.99
C LEU A 395 23.59 -24.74 4.47
N LEU A 396 24.48 -24.24 5.34
CA LEU A 396 25.68 -23.51 4.92
C LEU A 396 26.64 -24.39 4.11
N SER A 397 26.83 -25.66 4.50
CA SER A 397 27.66 -26.62 3.76
C SER A 397 27.10 -26.83 2.35
N TYR A 398 25.79 -27.02 2.25
CA TYR A 398 25.08 -27.15 0.98
C TYR A 398 25.21 -25.90 0.11
N LEU A 399 24.92 -24.71 0.64
CA LEU A 399 25.02 -23.45 -0.09
C LEU A 399 26.46 -23.16 -0.57
N LYS A 400 27.48 -23.47 0.24
CA LYS A 400 28.88 -23.33 -0.16
C LYS A 400 29.25 -24.25 -1.32
N LYS A 401 28.76 -25.49 -1.30
CA LYS A 401 28.99 -26.46 -2.38
C LYS A 401 28.40 -25.94 -3.69
N ILE A 402 27.10 -25.61 -3.70
CA ILE A 402 26.45 -25.13 -4.92
C ILE A 402 27.06 -23.81 -5.42
N PHE A 403 27.50 -22.93 -4.51
CA PHE A 403 28.13 -21.66 -4.88
C PHE A 403 29.49 -21.87 -5.56
N LYS A 404 30.29 -22.82 -5.08
CA LYS A 404 31.59 -23.19 -5.67
C LYS A 404 31.43 -23.76 -7.08
N ASP A 405 30.38 -24.55 -7.28
CA ASP A 405 30.09 -25.21 -8.56
C ASP A 405 29.39 -24.26 -9.55
N PHE A 406 28.86 -23.12 -9.07
CA PHE A 406 28.11 -22.16 -9.88
C PHE A 406 29.04 -21.39 -10.83
N ARG A 407 28.75 -21.44 -12.13
CA ARG A 407 29.51 -20.71 -13.16
C ARG A 407 28.70 -19.54 -13.69
N LEU A 408 29.26 -18.34 -13.60
CA LEU A 408 28.74 -17.12 -14.21
C LEU A 408 29.62 -16.69 -15.38
N ARG A 409 29.00 -16.22 -16.46
CA ARG A 409 29.69 -15.68 -17.64
C ARG A 409 30.45 -14.38 -17.33
N ASP A 410 29.85 -13.51 -16.53
CA ASP A 410 30.47 -12.29 -16.01
C ASP A 410 30.02 -12.08 -14.56
N SER A 411 30.97 -12.00 -13.63
CA SER A 411 30.73 -11.76 -12.21
C SER A 411 31.22 -10.39 -11.75
N LYS A 412 31.87 -9.58 -12.60
CA LYS A 412 32.48 -8.30 -12.21
C LYS A 412 31.45 -7.38 -11.58
N LEU A 413 30.32 -7.19 -12.27
CA LEU A 413 29.24 -6.34 -11.79
C LEU A 413 28.62 -6.87 -10.49
N LEU A 414 28.39 -8.18 -10.39
CA LEU A 414 27.82 -8.78 -9.17
C LEU A 414 28.75 -8.64 -7.97
N ASN A 415 30.06 -8.77 -8.17
CA ASN A 415 31.06 -8.55 -7.12
C ASN A 415 31.03 -7.10 -6.60
N THR A 416 30.80 -6.12 -7.48
CA THR A 416 30.57 -4.73 -7.08
C THR A 416 29.27 -4.59 -6.29
N VAL A 417 28.16 -5.17 -6.78
CA VAL A 417 26.84 -5.13 -6.14
C VAL A 417 26.88 -5.67 -4.71
N VAL A 418 27.55 -6.81 -4.49
CA VAL A 418 27.56 -7.46 -3.18
C VAL A 418 28.61 -6.89 -2.21
N ASN A 419 29.34 -5.85 -2.61
CA ASN A 419 30.26 -5.17 -1.72
C ASN A 419 29.49 -4.64 -0.50
N TRP A 420 29.92 -5.07 0.70
CA TRP A 420 29.22 -4.76 1.95
C TRP A 420 29.13 -3.25 2.26
N LYS A 421 29.99 -2.41 1.65
CA LYS A 421 29.89 -0.95 1.74
C LYS A 421 28.54 -0.42 1.22
N HIS A 422 27.90 -1.10 0.28
CA HIS A 422 26.58 -0.74 -0.23
C HIS A 422 25.42 -1.32 0.61
N SER A 423 25.72 -2.09 1.65
CA SER A 423 24.75 -2.81 2.47
C SER A 423 24.92 -2.51 3.96
N LEU A 424 25.50 -1.35 4.30
CA LEU A 424 25.84 -0.99 5.69
C LEU A 424 24.62 -0.91 6.60
N THR A 425 23.43 -0.59 6.07
CA THR A 425 22.19 -0.53 6.83
C THR A 425 21.89 -1.87 7.52
N PHE A 426 22.22 -3.00 6.87
CA PHE A 426 22.08 -4.35 7.44
C PHE A 426 23.05 -4.67 8.58
N LYS A 427 24.02 -3.80 8.92
CA LYS A 427 24.89 -3.99 10.09
C LYS A 427 24.13 -3.82 11.41
N ASN A 428 23.17 -2.90 11.43
CA ASN A 428 22.49 -2.49 12.66
C ASN A 428 21.12 -3.16 12.83
N MET A 429 20.64 -3.89 11.82
CA MET A 429 19.42 -4.68 11.93
C MET A 429 19.62 -5.83 12.92
N LYS A 430 18.75 -5.88 13.93
CA LYS A 430 18.66 -7.03 14.83
C LYS A 430 17.83 -8.13 14.16
N PHE A 431 18.34 -9.37 14.26
CA PHE A 431 17.71 -10.62 13.81
C PHE A 431 18.47 -11.83 14.38
#